data_AF-A0AB74F5U0-F1
#
_entry.id   AF-A0AB74F5U0-F1
#
_cell.length_a   1.000
_cell.length_b   1.000
_cell.length_c   1.000
_cell.angle_alpha   90.00
_cell.angle_beta   90.00
_cell.angle_gamma   90.00
#
_symmetry.space_group_name_H-M   'P 1'
#
loop_
_entity.id
_entity.type
_entity.pdbx_description
1 polymer ?
#
loop_
_entity_poly.entity_id
_entity_poly.type
_entity_poly.pdbx_seq_one_letter_code
_entity_poly.pdbx_strand_id
1 'polypeptide(L)' 'MGVAEQFIRVGLQRGILKFGYAVQQKENGEYSYHISPKKFEEYMGKEENEGEEAS' A
#
# COMPACT_ATOMS: atom_id res chain seq x y z
N MET A 1 -1.15 8.03 6.75
CA MET A 1 -0.96 6.82 7.58
C MET A 1 -0.39 7.12 8.97
N GLY A 2 0.53 8.08 9.15
CA GLY A 2 1.06 8.39 10.50
C GLY A 2 1.89 7.25 11.13
N VAL A 3 2.36 6.32 10.31
CA VAL A 3 3.14 5.14 10.72
C VAL A 3 4.61 5.31 10.36
N ALA A 4 5.48 4.57 11.06
CA ALA A 4 6.90 4.54 10.74
C ALA A 4 7.15 3.94 9.34
N GLU A 5 8.18 4.41 8.65
CA GLU A 5 8.54 3.90 7.32
C GLU A 5 8.84 2.39 7.34
N GLN A 6 9.47 1.90 8.41
CA GLN A 6 9.79 0.48 8.57
C GLN A 6 8.54 -0.41 8.59
N PHE A 7 7.40 0.09 9.11
CA PHE A 7 6.13 -0.63 9.07
C PHE A 7 5.70 -0.88 7.62
N ILE A 8 5.80 0.14 6.76
CA ILE A 8 5.46 0.03 5.33
C ILE A 8 6.41 -0.93 4.63
N ARG A 9 7.72 -0.82 4.87
CA ARG A 9 8.74 -1.70 4.28
C ARG A 9 8.49 -3.16 4.61
N VAL A 10 8.40 -3.49 5.90
CA VAL A 10 8.19 -4.87 6.37
C VAL A 10 6.84 -5.41 5.93
N GLY A 11 5.79 -4.58 5.98
CA GLY A 11 4.45 -4.95 5.56
C GLY A 11 4.36 -5.32 4.08
N LEU A 12 5.03 -4.56 3.20
CA LEU A 12 5.09 -4.84 1.76
C LEU A 12 6.01 -6.04 1.44
N GLN A 13 7.15 -6.17 2.12
CA GLN A 13 8.06 -7.30 1.94
C GLN A 13 7.43 -8.64 2.34
N ARG A 14 6.61 -8.65 3.41
CA ARG A 14 5.89 -9.84 3.88
C ARG A 14 4.55 -10.06 3.17
N GLY A 15 4.16 -9.16 2.26
CA GLY A 15 2.87 -9.23 1.58
C GLY A 15 1.67 -9.07 2.51
N ILE A 16 1.83 -8.42 3.67
CA ILE A 16 0.75 -8.11 4.63
C ILE A 16 -0.05 -6.92 4.10
N LEU A 17 0.64 -5.87 3.66
CA LEU A 17 0.03 -4.68 3.08
C LEU A 17 -0.30 -4.97 1.60
N LYS A 18 -1.59 -5.13 1.29
CA LYS A 18 -2.06 -5.59 -0.03
C LYS A 18 -2.18 -4.49 -1.09
N PHE A 19 -1.80 -3.26 -0.77
CA PHE A 19 -1.81 -2.13 -1.70
C PHE A 19 -0.55 -2.00 -2.55
N GLY A 20 0.44 -2.87 -2.35
CA GLY A 20 1.68 -2.87 -3.11
C GLY A 20 2.51 -4.12 -2.86
N TYR A 21 3.74 -4.11 -3.33
CA TYR A 21 4.72 -5.16 -3.08
C TYR A 21 6.14 -4.58 -3.09
N ALA A 22 7.05 -5.29 -2.42
CA ALA A 22 8.47 -4.99 -2.47
C ALA A 22 9.17 -6.04 -3.35
N VAL A 23 10.05 -5.59 -4.22
CA VAL A 23 10.91 -6.43 -5.06
C VAL A 23 12.35 -6.24 -4.60
N GLN A 24 12.99 -7.33 -4.18
CA GLN A 24 14.40 -7.29 -3.86
C GLN A 24 15.22 -7.29 -5.15
N GLN A 25 16.12 -6.32 -5.29
CA GLN A 25 17.10 -6.27 -6.36
C GLN A 25 18.18 -7.31 -6.11
N LYS A 26 18.50 -8.08 -7.16
CA LYS A 26 19.48 -9.19 -7.05
C LYS A 26 20.92 -8.70 -6.85
N GLU A 27 21.22 -7.47 -7.26
CA GLU A 27 22.60 -6.98 -7.34
C GLU A 27 23.16 -6.50 -5.99
N ASN A 28 22.34 -5.84 -5.18
CA ASN A 28 22.79 -5.20 -3.92
C ASN A 28 21.89 -5.49 -2.71
N GLY A 29 20.84 -6.30 -2.89
CA GLY A 29 19.89 -6.64 -1.82
C GLY A 29 18.95 -5.50 -1.43
N GLU A 30 18.98 -4.36 -2.12
CA GLU A 30 18.04 -3.27 -1.92
C GLU A 30 16.62 -3.64 -2.37
N TYR A 31 15.63 -2.94 -1.84
CA TYR A 31 14.22 -3.16 -2.20
C TYR A 31 13.70 -1.98 -3.00
N SER A 32 13.09 -2.28 -4.14
CA SER A 32 12.20 -1.36 -4.85
C SER A 32 10.76 -1.63 -4.42
N TYR A 33 9.96 -0.57 -4.31
CA TYR A 33 8.57 -0.66 -3.86
C TYR A 33 7.65 -0.22 -4.97
N HIS A 34 6.64 -1.03 -5.27
CA HIS A 34 5.57 -0.66 -6.18
C HIS A 34 4.28 -0.53 -5.38
N ILE A 35 3.69 0.66 -5.40
CA ILE A 35 2.43 0.99 -4.72
C ILE A 35 1.37 1.20 -5.79
N SER A 36 0.23 0.52 -5.67
CA SER A 36 -0.94 0.80 -6.49
C SER A 36 -1.73 1.93 -5.82
N PRO A 37 -1.86 3.11 -6.45
CA PRO A 37 -2.57 4.25 -5.86
C PRO A 37 -4.02 3.88 -5.49
N LYS A 38 -4.74 3.23 -6.40
CA LYS A 38 -6.12 2.77 -6.19
C LYS A 38 -6.27 1.87 -4.95
N LYS A 39 -5.46 0.80 -4.86
CA LYS A 39 -5.52 -0.11 -3.70
C LYS A 39 -5.09 0.57 -2.40
N PHE A 40 -4.21 1.56 -2.50
CA PHE A 40 -3.79 2.34 -1.35
C PHE A 40 -4.93 3.24 -0.85
N GLU A 41 -5.68 3.87 -1.75
CA GLU A 41 -6.88 4.66 -1.41
C GLU A 41 -7.96 3.80 -0.77
N GLU A 42 -8.25 2.62 -1.35
CA GLU A 42 -9.13 1.60 -0.76
C GLU A 42 -8.67 1.21 0.65
N TYR A 43 -7.37 0.93 0.84
CA TYR A 43 -6.80 0.59 2.15
C TYR A 43 -6.90 1.73 3.17
N MET A 44 -6.88 2.99 2.72
CA MET A 44 -7.04 4.16 3.58
C MET A 44 -8.50 4.44 3.95
N GLY A 45 -9.45 3.61 3.48
CA GLY A 45 -10.88 3.84 3.67
C GLY A 45 -11.40 5.04 2.89
N LYS A 46 -10.68 5.45 1.83
CA LYS A 46 -11.17 6.44 0.86
C LYS A 46 -11.89 5.69 -0.25
N GLU A 47 -13.00 5.06 0.09
CA GLU A 47 -13.94 4.66 -0.95
C GLU A 47 -14.53 5.95 -1.52
N GLU A 48 -14.58 6.04 -2.85
CA GLU A 48 -15.39 7.02 -3.54
C GLU A 48 -16.83 6.84 -3.01
N ASN A 49 -17.28 7.76 -2.17
CA ASN A 49 -18.70 7.89 -1.85
C ASN A 49 -19.41 8.36 -3.13
N GLU A 50 -19.61 7.44 -4.07
CA GLU A 50 -20.65 7.56 -5.08
C GLU A 50 -21.92 6.92 -4.48
N GLY A 51 -22.79 7.77 -3.91
CA GLY A 51 -24.18 7.40 -3.64
C GLY A 51 -24.61 7.31 -2.16
N GLU A 52 -24.66 8.44 -1.47
CA GLU A 52 -25.77 8.70 -0.52
C GLU A 52 -26.66 9.79 -1.14
N GLU A 53 -27.32 9.46 -2.25
CA GLU A 53 -28.67 9.99 -2.50
C GLU A 53 -29.61 9.23 -1.57
N ALA A 54 -29.71 9.67 -0.32
CA ALA A 54 -30.78 9.25 0.57
C ALA A 54 -32.01 10.12 0.30
N SER A 55 -33.09 9.43 -0.08
CA SER A 55 -34.44 9.90 -0.36
C SER A 55 -35.14 10.62 0.81
#